data_AF-A0A127BAQ9-F1
#
_entry.id   AF-A0A127BAQ9-F1
#
_cell.length_a   1.000
_cell.length_b   1.000
_cell.length_c   1.000
_cell.angle_alpha   90.00
_cell.angle_beta   90.00
_cell.angle_gamma   90.00
#
_symmetry.space_group_name_H-M   'P 1'
#
loop_
_entity.id
_entity.type
_entity.pdbx_description
1 polymer ?
#
loop_
_entity_poly.entity_id
_entity_poly.type
_entity_poly.pdbx_seq_one_letter_code
_entity_poly.pdbx_strand_id
1 'polypeptide(L)'
;MLEILSFMFFTGGGLVMLFIAAFAVTWPQRIAALLGAIGYGILGFLTVESMSVDVKKKKGADKNVILGITLVSFALSYYALASYIKNYFAPLLLVGPGLLLGFWIFFKGK
;
A
#
# COMPACT_ATOMS: atom_id res chain seq x y z
N MET A 1 -5.17 15.39 7.47
CA MET A 1 -6.13 15.19 6.35
C MET A 1 -5.53 14.29 5.26
N LEU A 2 -4.29 14.56 4.83
CA LEU A 2 -3.53 13.66 3.95
C LEU A 2 -3.24 12.30 4.61
N GLU A 3 -3.08 12.23 5.94
CA GLU A 3 -2.97 10.93 6.62
C GLU A 3 -4.23 10.07 6.40
N ILE A 4 -5.43 10.68 6.44
CA ILE A 4 -6.71 9.96 6.29
C ILE A 4 -6.85 9.43 4.87
N LEU A 5 -6.44 10.24 3.89
CA LEU A 5 -6.35 9.80 2.50
C LEU A 5 -5.35 8.63 2.36
N SER A 6 -4.15 8.74 2.94
CA SER A 6 -3.17 7.64 2.95
C SER A 6 -3.75 6.36 3.52
N PHE A 7 -4.47 6.44 4.65
CA PHE A 7 -5.15 5.28 5.23
C PHE A 7 -6.18 4.69 4.26
N MET A 8 -7.05 5.51 3.67
CA MET A 8 -8.08 5.06 2.72
C MET A 8 -7.47 4.39 1.49
N PHE A 9 -6.40 4.95 0.92
CA PHE A 9 -5.74 4.38 -0.25
C PHE A 9 -4.96 3.10 0.06
N PHE A 10 -4.26 3.04 1.19
CA PHE A 10 -3.55 1.81 1.59
C PHE A 10 -4.54 0.70 1.95
N THR A 11 -5.55 0.97 2.78
CA THR A 11 -6.54 -0.06 3.15
C THR A 11 -7.42 -0.46 1.98
N GLY A 12 -7.89 0.50 1.18
CA GLY A 12 -8.65 0.24 -0.04
C GLY A 12 -7.84 -0.59 -1.05
N GLY A 13 -6.59 -0.21 -1.29
CA GLY A 13 -5.67 -0.99 -2.12
C GLY A 13 -5.45 -2.40 -1.57
N GLY A 14 -5.27 -2.54 -0.25
CA GLY A 14 -5.14 -3.83 0.43
C GLY A 14 -6.38 -4.72 0.27
N LEU A 15 -7.59 -4.18 0.40
CA LEU A 15 -8.83 -4.93 0.20
C LEU A 15 -8.99 -5.42 -1.24
N VAL A 16 -8.64 -4.57 -2.23
CA VAL A 16 -8.62 -4.97 -3.64
C VAL A 16 -7.62 -6.11 -3.87
N MET A 17 -6.45 -6.05 -3.22
CA MET A 17 -5.48 -7.14 -3.29
C MET A 17 -5.99 -8.43 -2.65
N LEU A 18 -6.68 -8.37 -1.50
CA LEU A 18 -7.31 -9.55 -0.88
C LEU A 18 -8.37 -10.17 -1.80
N PHE A 19 -9.15 -9.33 -2.49
CA PHE A 19 -10.09 -9.80 -3.51
C PHE A 19 -9.36 -10.57 -4.63
N ILE A 20 -8.28 -10.02 -5.19
CA ILE A 20 -7.49 -10.73 -6.21
C ILE A 20 -6.88 -12.01 -5.63
N ALA A 21 -6.37 -11.99 -4.41
CA ALA A 21 -5.79 -13.17 -3.77
C ALA A 21 -6.80 -14.31 -3.62
N ALA A 22 -8.08 -13.99 -3.35
CA ALA A 22 -9.16 -14.97 -3.24
C ALA A 22 -9.62 -15.51 -4.60
N PHE A 23 -9.72 -14.64 -5.63
CA PHE A 23 -10.42 -14.97 -6.88
C PHE A 23 -9.51 -15.16 -8.11
N ALA A 24 -8.21 -14.86 -8.04
CA ALA A 24 -7.30 -15.05 -9.17
C ALA A 24 -7.19 -16.53 -9.57
N VAL A 25 -6.98 -16.79 -10.86
CA VAL A 25 -6.90 -18.16 -11.40
C VAL A 25 -5.51 -18.76 -11.20
N THR A 26 -4.46 -17.93 -11.21
CA THR A 26 -3.08 -18.41 -11.15
C THR A 26 -2.45 -18.20 -9.78
N TRP A 27 -1.68 -19.18 -9.29
CA TRP A 27 -0.95 -19.10 -8.02
C TRP A 27 -0.02 -17.88 -7.91
N PRO A 28 0.77 -17.50 -8.95
CA PRO A 28 1.63 -16.32 -8.87
C PRO A 28 0.86 -15.03 -8.63
N GLN A 29 -0.32 -14.85 -9.24
CA GLN A 29 -1.18 -13.69 -8.99
C GLN A 29 -1.68 -13.67 -7.55
N ARG A 30 -2.11 -14.82 -7.02
CA ARG A 30 -2.59 -14.93 -5.64
C ARG A 30 -1.51 -14.57 -4.63
N ILE A 31 -0.32 -15.13 -4.79
CA ILE A 31 0.82 -14.88 -3.88
C ILE A 31 1.24 -13.42 -3.94
N ALA A 32 1.38 -12.85 -5.15
CA ALA A 32 1.73 -11.44 -5.31
C ALA A 32 0.66 -10.52 -4.70
N ALA A 33 -0.63 -10.82 -4.91
CA ALA A 33 -1.72 -10.07 -4.33
C ALA A 33 -1.73 -10.19 -2.79
N LEU A 34 -1.50 -11.39 -2.24
CA LEU A 34 -1.50 -11.61 -0.80
C LEU A 34 -0.35 -10.86 -0.11
N LEU A 35 0.85 -10.89 -0.71
CA LEU A 35 1.99 -10.11 -0.23
C LEU A 35 1.76 -8.60 -0.35
N GLY A 36 1.16 -8.15 -1.47
CA GLY A 36 0.78 -6.75 -1.65
C GLY A 36 -0.27 -6.29 -0.64
N ALA A 37 -1.25 -7.13 -0.32
CA ALA A 37 -2.26 -6.87 0.71
C ALA A 37 -1.65 -6.72 2.10
N ILE A 38 -0.71 -7.61 2.47
CA ILE A 38 0.01 -7.53 3.74
C ILE A 38 0.80 -6.22 3.80
N GLY A 39 1.55 -5.90 2.74
CA GLY A 39 2.34 -4.68 2.67
C GLY A 39 1.50 -3.41 2.79
N TYR A 40 0.38 -3.32 2.09
CA TYR A 40 -0.56 -2.21 2.25
C TYR A 40 -1.28 -2.20 3.60
N GLY A 41 -1.56 -3.36 4.19
CA GLY A 41 -2.09 -3.46 5.55
C GLY A 41 -1.13 -2.89 6.58
N ILE A 42 0.17 -3.21 6.47
CA ILE A 42 1.23 -2.65 7.32
C ILE A 42 1.31 -1.13 7.14
N LEU A 43 1.31 -0.63 5.91
CA LEU A 43 1.34 0.81 5.63
C LEU A 43 0.10 1.53 6.16
N GLY A 44 -1.08 0.92 6.02
CA GLY A 44 -2.32 1.42 6.60
C GLY A 44 -2.24 1.53 8.12
N PHE A 45 -1.74 0.49 8.80
CA PHE A 45 -1.57 0.48 10.24
C PHE A 45 -0.56 1.53 10.72
N LEU A 46 0.60 1.64 10.05
CA LEU A 46 1.61 2.68 10.35
C LEU A 46 1.04 4.09 10.16
N THR A 47 0.17 4.28 9.17
CA THR A 47 -0.50 5.56 8.93
C THR A 47 -1.49 5.87 10.06
N VAL A 48 -2.29 4.91 10.51
CA VAL A 48 -3.19 5.08 11.68
C VAL A 48 -2.42 5.35 12.96
N GLU A 49 -1.31 4.64 13.17
CA GLU A 49 -0.44 4.89 14.30
C GLU A 49 0.08 6.34 14.25
N SER A 50 0.51 6.83 13.08
CA SER A 50 0.94 8.24 12.95
C SER A 50 -0.16 9.27 13.25
N MET A 51 -1.44 8.96 12.97
CA MET A 51 -2.58 9.81 13.39
C MET A 51 -2.84 9.75 14.89
N SER A 52 -2.72 8.56 15.48
CA SER A 52 -3.00 8.32 16.90
C SER A 52 -1.88 8.86 17.80
N VAL A 53 -0.67 8.94 17.26
CA VAL A 53 0.55 9.41 17.93
C VAL A 53 0.61 10.93 18.11
N ASP A 54 -0.30 11.70 17.50
CA ASP A 54 -0.49 13.12 17.83
C ASP A 54 -0.83 13.34 19.34
N VAL A 55 -1.19 12.26 20.06
CA VAL A 55 -1.44 12.25 21.50
C VAL A 55 -0.20 11.85 22.34
N LYS A 56 0.84 11.20 21.79
CA LYS A 56 2.04 10.77 22.55
C LYS A 56 3.31 10.69 21.68
N LYS A 57 4.28 11.56 21.95
CA LYS A 57 5.67 11.52 21.42
C LYS A 57 6.30 10.12 21.53
N LYS A 58 6.22 9.31 20.47
CA LYS A 58 7.04 8.10 20.30
C LYS A 58 7.75 8.16 18.95
N LYS A 59 8.96 7.58 18.90
CA LYS A 59 9.85 7.53 17.73
C LYS A 59 9.06 7.02 16.52
N GLY A 60 8.82 7.89 15.53
CA GLY A 60 8.18 7.52 14.27
C GLY A 60 8.97 6.43 13.56
N ALA A 61 8.26 5.51 12.90
CA ALA A 61 8.88 4.46 12.10
C ALA A 61 9.88 5.05 11.08
N ASP A 62 10.97 4.33 10.83
CA ASP A 62 12.05 4.79 9.95
C ASP A 62 11.49 5.04 8.54
N LYS A 63 11.74 6.25 8.02
CA LYS A 63 11.22 6.74 6.74
C LYS A 63 11.69 5.86 5.59
N ASN A 64 12.89 5.28 5.69
CA ASN A 64 13.43 4.35 4.70
C ASN A 64 12.67 3.02 4.69
N VAL A 65 12.21 2.56 5.85
CA VAL A 65 11.41 1.32 5.97
C VAL A 65 10.02 1.52 5.36
N ILE A 66 9.37 2.66 5.62
CA ILE A 66 8.08 2.99 5.01
C ILE A 66 8.20 3.05 3.48
N LEU A 67 9.25 3.70 2.96
CA LEU A 67 9.48 3.78 1.52
C LEU A 67 9.74 2.40 0.92
N GLY A 68 10.59 1.59 1.55
CA GLY A 68 10.90 0.23 1.11
C GLY A 68 9.65 -0.65 1.04
N ILE A 69 8.83 -0.64 2.10
CA ILE A 69 7.56 -1.36 2.12
C ILE A 69 6.62 -0.83 1.03
N THR A 70 6.54 0.49 0.84
CA THR A 70 5.70 1.09 -0.22
C THR A 70 6.09 0.60 -1.60
N LEU A 71 7.38 0.64 -1.94
CA LEU A 71 7.86 0.24 -3.27
C LEU A 71 7.63 -1.25 -3.53
N VAL A 72 7.95 -2.11 -2.56
CA VAL A 72 7.74 -3.56 -2.68
C VAL A 72 6.25 -3.88 -2.80
N SER A 73 5.42 -3.29 -1.93
CA SER A 73 3.97 -3.50 -1.95
C SER A 73 3.37 -3.02 -3.27
N PHE A 74 3.76 -1.84 -3.72
CA PHE A 74 3.31 -1.29 -5.00
C PHE A 74 3.70 -2.20 -6.17
N ALA A 75 4.95 -2.67 -6.25
CA ALA A 75 5.38 -3.54 -7.34
C ALA A 75 4.58 -4.85 -7.38
N LEU A 76 4.38 -5.48 -6.22
CA LEU A 76 3.61 -6.72 -6.09
C LEU A 76 2.12 -6.51 -6.43
N SER A 77 1.53 -5.46 -5.90
CA SER A 77 0.13 -5.09 -6.18
C SER A 77 -0.09 -4.70 -7.63
N TYR A 78 0.81 -3.92 -8.21
CA TYR A 78 0.79 -3.53 -9.62
C TYR A 78 0.84 -4.77 -10.51
N TYR A 79 1.81 -5.67 -10.25
CA TYR A 79 1.93 -6.92 -11.00
C TYR A 79 0.68 -7.79 -10.89
N ALA A 80 0.17 -7.99 -9.67
CA ALA A 80 -1.01 -8.80 -9.43
C ALA A 80 -2.23 -8.23 -10.18
N LEU A 81 -2.48 -6.93 -10.08
CA LEU A 81 -3.63 -6.27 -10.69
C LEU A 81 -3.50 -6.19 -12.23
N ALA A 82 -2.30 -5.88 -12.73
CA ALA A 82 -2.03 -5.80 -14.16
C ALA A 82 -2.20 -7.16 -14.83
N SER A 83 -1.67 -8.22 -14.19
CA SER A 83 -1.79 -9.59 -14.66
C SER A 83 -3.24 -10.10 -14.58
N TYR A 84 -3.97 -9.73 -13.53
CA TYR A 84 -5.36 -10.14 -13.33
C TYR A 84 -6.33 -9.48 -14.34
N ILE A 85 -6.22 -8.16 -14.51
CA ILE A 85 -7.11 -7.38 -15.40
C ILE A 85 -6.63 -7.43 -16.87
N LYS A 86 -5.39 -7.90 -17.11
CA LYS A 86 -4.71 -7.82 -18.41
C LYS A 86 -4.64 -6.37 -18.93
N ASN A 87 -4.46 -5.41 -18.02
CA ASN A 87 -4.40 -3.99 -18.33
C ASN A 87 -3.35 -3.31 -17.44
N TYR A 88 -2.48 -2.50 -18.05
CA TYR A 88 -1.37 -1.83 -17.36
C TYR A 88 -1.73 -0.45 -16.78
N PHE A 89 -2.79 0.20 -17.29
CA PHE A 89 -3.23 1.53 -16.88
C PHE A 89 -4.14 1.52 -15.64
N ALA A 90 -5.10 0.60 -15.58
CA ALA A 90 -6.02 0.51 -14.44
C ALA A 90 -5.29 0.31 -13.09
N PRO A 91 -4.25 -0.53 -12.99
CA PRO A 91 -3.43 -0.64 -11.78
C PRO A 91 -2.79 0.68 -11.37
N LEU A 92 -2.23 1.45 -12.31
CA LEU A 92 -1.62 2.76 -12.00
C LEU A 92 -2.62 3.73 -11.36
N LEU A 93 -3.87 3.72 -11.80
CA LEU A 93 -4.91 4.58 -11.22
C LEU A 93 -5.36 4.12 -9.82
N LEU A 94 -5.41 2.81 -9.59
CA LEU A 94 -5.90 2.23 -8.33
C LEU A 94 -4.85 2.20 -7.23
N VAL A 95 -3.62 1.78 -7.54
CA VAL A 95 -2.52 1.63 -6.56
C VAL A 95 -1.44 2.70 -6.67
N GLY A 96 -1.40 3.48 -7.76
CA GLY A 96 -0.49 4.61 -7.91
C GLY A 96 -0.68 5.75 -6.90
N PRO A 97 -1.91 6.12 -6.50
CA PRO A 97 -2.10 7.10 -5.42
C PRO A 97 -1.41 6.66 -4.12
N GLY A 98 -1.44 5.36 -3.78
CA GLY A 98 -0.72 4.83 -2.62
C GLY A 98 0.80 5.00 -2.73
N LEU A 99 1.37 4.81 -3.92
CA LEU A 99 2.78 5.06 -4.17
C LEU A 99 3.16 6.54 -3.98
N LEU A 100 2.36 7.46 -4.54
CA LEU A 100 2.56 8.90 -4.38
C LEU A 100 2.52 9.31 -2.91
N LEU A 101 1.63 8.71 -2.13
CA LEU A 101 1.50 8.97 -0.69
C LEU A 101 2.70 8.42 0.09
N GLY A 102 3.22 7.25 -0.26
CA GLY A 102 4.46 6.73 0.35
C GLY A 102 5.68 7.60 0.06
N PHE A 103 5.81 8.10 -1.17
CA PHE A 103 6.83 9.12 -1.50
C PHE A 103 6.63 10.41 -0.70
N TRP A 104 5.39 10.89 -0.59
CA TRP A 104 5.09 12.07 0.20
C TRP A 104 5.48 11.90 1.67
N ILE A 105 5.18 10.76 2.30
CA ILE A 105 5.55 10.46 3.69
C ILE A 105 7.08 10.48 3.84
N PHE A 106 7.81 9.92 2.87
CA PHE A 106 9.26 9.96 2.85
C PHE A 106 9.81 11.40 2.80
N PHE A 107 9.27 12.26 1.92
CA PHE A 107 9.71 13.65 1.79
C PHE A 107 9.26 14.57 2.93
N LYS A 108 8.06 14.36 3.49
CA LYS A 108 7.52 15.16 4.62
C LYS A 108 8.30 14.91 5.90
N GLY A 109 8.89 13.72 6.02
CA GLY A 109 9.80 13.39 7.07
C GLY A 109 11.15 14.13 6.97
N LYS A 110 11.17 15.44 7.20
CA LYS A 110 12.33 16.12 7.78
C LYS A 110 12.14 16.15 9.28
#